data_AF-A0A2R5F0Z1-F1
#
_entry.id   AF-A0A2R5F0Z1-F1
#
_cell.length_a   1.000
_cell.length_b   1.000
_cell.length_c   1.000
_cell.angle_alpha   90.00
_cell.angle_beta   90.00
_cell.angle_gamma   90.00
#
_symmetry.space_group_name_H-M   'P 1'
#
loop_
_entity.id
_entity.type
_entity.pdbx_description
1 polymer ?
#
loop_
_entity_poly.entity_id
_entity_poly.type
_entity_poly.pdbx_seq_one_letter_code
_entity_poly.pdbx_strand_id
1 'polypeptide(L)' 'MSLWATSIEDALAKTKLNIERFGERLPLVSTDGGKTYVLTNNDDWTDGFWSGILWLCYEYSGDVAYREATVREGAMDH' A
#
# COMPACT_ATOMS: atom_id res chain seq x y z
N MET A 1 -12.97 -19.76 11.11
CA MET A 1 -12.36 -18.62 10.38
C MET A 1 -13.26 -17.42 10.54
N SER A 2 -12.68 -16.24 10.79
CA SER A 2 -13.44 -14.97 10.82
C SER A 2 -14.08 -14.73 9.46
N LEU A 3 -15.30 -14.18 9.43
CA LEU A 3 -16.00 -13.79 8.20
C LEU A 3 -15.15 -12.88 7.29
N TRP A 4 -14.21 -12.14 7.89
CA TRP A 4 -13.40 -11.13 7.22
C TRP A 4 -11.98 -11.58 6.90
N ALA A 5 -11.51 -12.70 7.49
CA ALA A 5 -10.11 -13.11 7.42
C ALA A 5 -9.63 -13.27 5.98
N THR A 6 -10.38 -14.01 5.15
CA THR A 6 -10.00 -14.24 3.75
C THR A 6 -9.88 -12.95 2.95
N SER A 7 -10.82 -12.01 3.12
CA SER A 7 -10.76 -10.73 2.41
C SER A 7 -9.58 -9.86 2.85
N ILE A 8 -9.22 -9.91 4.14
CA ILE A 8 -8.05 -9.20 4.66
C ILE A 8 -6.76 -9.84 4.14
N GLU A 9 -6.67 -11.16 4.13
CA GLU A 9 -5.52 -11.90 3.59
C GLU A 9 -5.31 -11.64 2.10
N ASP A 10 -6.39 -11.54 1.31
CA ASP A 10 -6.32 -11.13 -0.09
C ASP A 10 -5.79 -9.69 -0.24
N ALA A 11 -6.19 -8.78 0.66
CA ALA A 11 -5.70 -7.40 0.67
C ALA A 11 -4.21 -7.34 1.05
N LEU A 12 -3.76 -8.14 2.03
CA LEU A 12 -2.35 -8.27 2.39
C LEU A 12 -1.51 -8.70 1.19
N ALA A 13 -1.93 -9.77 0.51
CA ALA A 13 -1.22 -10.31 -0.64
C ALA A 13 -1.10 -9.29 -1.79
N LYS A 14 -2.21 -8.61 -2.13
CA LYS A 14 -2.20 -7.54 -3.15
C LYS A 14 -1.33 -6.36 -2.75
N THR A 15 -1.39 -5.94 -1.49
CA THR A 15 -0.57 -4.83 -0.98
C THR A 15 0.91 -5.19 -1.07
N LYS A 16 1.30 -6.43 -0.74
CA LYS A 16 2.70 -6.87 -0.83
C LYS A 16 3.24 -6.87 -2.25
N LEU A 17 2.45 -7.36 -3.21
CA LEU A 17 2.79 -7.28 -4.64
C LEU A 17 2.92 -5.82 -5.11
N ASN A 18 2.06 -4.94 -4.60
CA ASN A 18 2.10 -3.52 -4.94
C ASN A 18 3.31 -2.80 -4.35
N ILE A 19 3.78 -3.15 -3.15
CA ILE A 19 5.04 -2.61 -2.59
C ILE A 19 6.20 -2.85 -3.57
N GLU A 20 6.33 -4.07 -4.09
CA GLU A 20 7.39 -4.41 -5.05
C GLU A 20 7.20 -3.69 -6.40
N ARG A 21 5.94 -3.61 -6.88
CA ARG A 21 5.62 -2.99 -8.17
C ARG A 21 5.79 -1.47 -8.18
N PHE A 22 5.41 -0.80 -7.09
CA PHE A 22 5.39 0.65 -7.02
C PHE A 22 6.76 1.22 -6.68
N GLY A 23 7.56 0.47 -5.92
CA GLY A 23 8.91 0.89 -5.51
C GLY A 23 8.83 2.14 -4.65
N GLU A 24 9.34 3.25 -5.18
CA GLU A 24 9.37 4.56 -4.52
C GLU A 24 8.18 5.45 -4.89
N ARG A 25 7.28 5.01 -5.79
CA ARG A 25 6.12 5.80 -6.21
C ARG A 25 4.86 5.38 -5.47
N LEU A 26 3.87 6.28 -5.44
CA LEU A 26 2.64 6.11 -4.67
C LEU A 26 1.41 5.96 -5.57
N PRO A 27 0.42 5.11 -5.22
CA PRO A 27 -0.79 4.96 -6.00
C PRO A 27 -1.72 6.17 -5.88
N LEU A 28 -2.13 6.72 -7.02
CA LEU A 28 -3.07 7.84 -7.12
C LEU A 28 -4.51 7.34 -7.31
N VAL A 29 -4.85 6.97 -8.54
CA VAL A 29 -6.16 6.44 -8.93
C VAL A 29 -5.99 5.24 -9.85
N SER A 30 -7.02 4.41 -9.91
CA SER A 30 -7.02 3.25 -10.79
C SER A 30 -7.57 3.57 -12.19
N THR A 31 -6.94 3.03 -13.23
CA THR A 31 -7.43 3.00 -14.61
C THR A 31 -7.92 1.60 -14.99
N ASP A 32 -8.45 1.46 -16.21
CA ASP A 32 -8.86 0.17 -16.81
C ASP A 32 -9.87 -0.61 -15.98
N GLY A 33 -10.81 0.11 -15.36
CA GLY A 33 -11.85 -0.49 -14.51
C GLY A 33 -11.31 -1.05 -13.19
N GLY A 34 -10.31 -0.40 -12.59
CA GLY A 34 -9.79 -0.78 -11.27
C GLY A 34 -8.60 -1.74 -11.30
N LYS A 35 -8.02 -2.00 -12.47
CA LYS A 35 -7.00 -3.06 -12.66
C LYS A 35 -5.56 -2.55 -12.51
N THR A 36 -5.33 -1.27 -12.79
CA THR A 36 -3.98 -0.68 -12.80
C THR A 36 -4.00 0.64 -12.05
N TYR A 37 -2.98 0.92 -11.25
CA TYR A 37 -2.81 2.24 -10.63
C TYR A 37 -1.97 3.15 -11.50
N VAL A 38 -2.39 4.41 -11.62
CA VAL A 38 -1.48 5.52 -11.93
C VAL A 38 -0.63 5.77 -10.69
N LEU A 39 0.67 5.96 -10.89
CA LEU A 39 1.62 6.20 -9.82
C LEU A 39 2.12 7.64 -9.86
N THR A 40 2.34 8.22 -8.69
CA THR A 40 2.82 9.59 -8.51
C THR A 40 4.05 9.65 -7.60
N ASN A 41 4.71 10.81 -7.55
CA ASN A 41 5.98 11.00 -6.83
C ASN A 41 5.78 11.70 -5.47
N ASN A 42 4.74 11.32 -4.72
CA ASN A 42 4.40 11.93 -3.43
C ASN A 42 4.07 13.43 -3.52
N ASP A 43 3.25 13.82 -4.50
CA ASP A 43 2.87 15.20 -4.81
C ASP A 43 1.35 15.41 -4.92
N ASP A 44 0.54 14.45 -4.46
CA ASP A 44 -0.92 14.50 -4.51
C ASP A 44 -1.55 14.28 -3.10
N TRP A 45 -2.80 14.69 -2.94
CA TRP A 45 -3.50 14.59 -1.66
C TRP A 45 -3.85 13.14 -1.28
N THR A 46 -3.78 12.20 -2.23
CA THR A 46 -4.12 10.78 -1.99
C THR A 46 -2.96 9.97 -1.42
N ASP A 47 -1.75 10.52 -1.41
CA ASP A 47 -0.53 9.77 -1.09
C ASP A 47 -0.58 9.17 0.32
N GLY A 48 -1.13 9.91 1.28
CA GLY A 48 -1.33 9.44 2.65
C GLY A 48 -2.24 8.20 2.79
N PHE A 49 -3.09 7.89 1.79
CA PHE A 49 -3.90 6.67 1.83
C PHE A 49 -3.04 5.40 1.70
N TRP A 50 -1.96 5.46 0.91
CA TRP A 50 -1.08 4.31 0.73
C TRP A 50 -0.32 3.99 2.02
N SER A 51 0.29 5.01 2.65
CA SER A 51 0.83 4.93 4.01
C SER A 51 -0.17 4.30 5.00
N GLY A 52 -1.43 4.74 4.98
CA GLY A 52 -2.49 4.20 5.84
C GLY A 52 -2.76 2.71 5.61
N ILE A 53 -2.84 2.27 4.35
CA ILE A 53 -3.03 0.85 4.00
C ILE A 53 -1.85 0.00 4.50
N LEU A 54 -0.63 0.47 4.33
CA LEU A 54 0.57 -0.23 4.78
C LEU A 54 0.59 -0.39 6.31
N TRP A 55 0.26 0.66 7.07
CA TRP A 55 0.15 0.57 8.51
C TRP A 55 -0.93 -0.42 8.97
N LEU A 56 -2.11 -0.39 8.36
CA LEU A 56 -3.19 -1.34 8.68
C LEU A 56 -2.77 -2.80 8.39
N CYS A 57 -2.04 -3.01 7.28
CA CYS A 57 -1.49 -4.34 6.96
C CYS A 57 -0.45 -4.79 8.00
N TYR A 58 0.42 -3.88 8.46
CA TYR A 58 1.39 -4.15 9.51
C TYR A 58 0.70 -4.49 10.85
N GLU A 59 -0.28 -3.68 11.28
CA GLU A 59 -1.00 -3.90 12.53
C GLU A 59 -1.75 -5.24 12.55
N TYR A 60 -2.34 -5.62 11.42
CA TYR A 60 -3.07 -6.89 11.32
C TYR A 60 -2.14 -8.11 11.26
N SER A 61 -1.09 -8.05 10.44
CA SER A 61 -0.25 -9.23 10.13
C SER A 61 1.02 -9.35 10.98
N GLY A 62 1.52 -8.24 11.52
CA GLY A 62 2.84 -8.13 12.15
C GLY A 62 4.02 -8.21 11.16
N ASP A 63 3.79 -8.30 9.85
CA ASP A 63 4.85 -8.42 8.85
C ASP A 63 5.58 -7.08 8.66
N VAL A 64 6.86 -7.07 9.02
CA VAL A 64 7.72 -5.88 8.99
C VAL A 64 7.89 -5.27 7.60
N ALA A 65 7.66 -6.04 6.53
CA ALA A 65 7.77 -5.55 5.15
C ALA A 65 6.84 -4.36 4.88
N TYR A 66 5.64 -4.35 5.47
CA TYR A 66 4.68 -3.24 5.32
C TYR A 66 5.16 -1.98 6.04
N ARG A 67 5.70 -2.13 7.26
CA ARG A 67 6.29 -1.02 8.02
C ARG A 67 7.50 -0.44 7.30
N GLU A 68 8.39 -1.28 6.79
CA GLU A 68 9.56 -0.84 6.03
C GLU A 68 9.18 -0.07 4.77
N ALA A 69 8.14 -0.51 4.06
CA ALA A 69 7.62 0.23 2.90
C ALA A 69 7.12 1.63 3.28
N THR A 70 6.44 1.75 4.42
CA THR A 70 5.95 3.05 4.89
C THR A 70 7.08 3.98 5.32
N VAL A 71 8.12 3.44 5.96
CA VAL A 71 9.29 4.24 6.36
C VAL A 71 10.09 4.72 5.14
N ARG A 72 10.18 3.91 4.08
CA ARG A 72 10.81 4.32 2.81
C ARG A 72 10.06 5.48 2.16
N GLU A 73 8.73 5.45 2.17
CA GLU A 73 7.89 6.55 1.67
C GLU A 73 8.15 7.84 2.46
N GLY A 74 8.09 7.80 3.80
CA GLY A 74 8.32 9.00 4.62
C GLY A 74 9.74 9.58 4.53
N ALA A 75 10.73 8.79 4.09
CA ALA A 75 12.09 9.29 3.84
C ALA A 75 12.21 10.09 2.54
N MET A 76 11.21 10.08 1.66
CA MET A 76 11.19 10.85 0.40
C MET A 76 10.68 12.29 0.57
N ASP A 77 10.16 12.64 1.76
CA ASP A 77 9.56 13.95 2.07
C ASP A 77 10.60 15.02 2.49
N HIS A 78 11.90 14.77 2.21
CA HIS A 78 13.03 15.61 2.63
C HIS A 78 14.04 15.89 1.51
#